data_AF-A0A2A4XDB2-F1
#
_entry.id   AF-A0A2A4XDB2-F1
#
_cell.length_a   1.000
_cell.length_b   1.000
_cell.length_c   1.000
_cell.angle_alpha   90.00
_cell.angle_beta   90.00
_cell.angle_gamma   90.00
#
_symmetry.space_group_name_H-M   'P 1'
#
loop_
_entity.id
_entity.type
_entity.pdbx_description
1 polymer ?
#
loop_
_entity_poly.entity_id
_entity_poly.type
_entity_poly.pdbx_seq_one_letter_code
_entity_poly.pdbx_strand_id
1 'polypeptide(L)' 'MGIPTEIRISKYKKSRFHTIWVNEELLAVVCYKKGALAIKQALLNALNAEVKYQPYCIPVHLI' A
#
# COMPACT_ATOMS: atom_id res chain seq x y z
N MET A 1 9.86 -8.51 -13.44
CA MET A 1 10.25 -7.46 -12.49
C MET A 1 9.02 -6.62 -12.22
N GLY A 2 8.46 -6.67 -11.02
CA GLY A 2 7.28 -5.87 -10.67
C GLY A 2 7.65 -4.38 -10.63
N ILE A 3 6.78 -3.53 -11.13
CA ILE A 3 6.94 -2.07 -11.07
C ILE A 3 6.89 -1.68 -9.58
N PRO A 4 7.84 -0.88 -9.06
CA PRO A 4 7.81 -0.47 -7.67
C PRO A 4 6.51 0.29 -7.37
N THR A 5 5.76 -0.19 -6.38
CA THR A 5 4.50 0.44 -5.97
C THR A 5 4.78 1.78 -5.28
N GLU A 6 4.44 2.89 -5.94
CA GLU A 6 4.58 4.23 -5.36
C GLU A 6 3.32 4.61 -4.58
N ILE A 7 3.45 4.99 -3.30
CA ILE A 7 2.31 5.47 -2.50
C ILE A 7 2.47 6.95 -2.17
N ARG A 8 1.62 7.78 -2.77
CA ARG A 8 1.65 9.24 -2.64
C ARG A 8 0.42 9.77 -1.91
N ILE A 9 0.64 10.68 -0.96
CA ILE A 9 -0.44 11.45 -0.32
C ILE A 9 -0.43 12.86 -0.91
N SER A 10 -1.58 13.34 -1.33
CA SER A 10 -1.77 14.73 -1.75
C SER A 10 -2.92 15.38 -0.97
N LYS A 11 -3.00 16.70 -0.99
CA LYS A 11 -4.07 17.46 -0.34
C LYS A 11 -4.79 18.30 -1.38
N TYR A 12 -6.10 18.23 -1.43
CA TYR A 12 -6.89 19.13 -2.27
C TYR A 12 -6.77 20.57 -1.76
N LYS A 13 -6.40 21.48 -2.66
CA LYS A 13 -6.22 22.90 -2.36
C LYS A 13 -7.48 23.48 -1.71
N LYS A 14 -7.31 24.25 -0.64
CA LYS A 14 -8.41 24.86 0.15
C LYS A 14 -9.44 23.88 0.75
N SER A 15 -9.12 22.58 0.85
CA SER A 15 -10.02 21.61 1.48
C SER A 15 -9.39 20.90 2.69
N ARG A 16 -10.21 20.16 3.42
CA ARG A 16 -9.75 19.24 4.48
C ARG A 16 -9.38 17.86 3.92
N PHE A 17 -9.68 17.60 2.66
CA PHE A 17 -9.51 16.28 2.07
C PHE A 17 -8.06 16.02 1.62
N HIS A 18 -7.61 14.82 1.96
CA HIS A 18 -6.35 14.22 1.57
C HIS A 18 -6.63 13.04 0.64
N THR A 19 -5.90 12.95 -0.46
CA THR A 19 -5.99 11.86 -1.42
C THR A 19 -4.80 10.93 -1.25
N ILE A 20 -5.06 9.62 -1.35
CA ILE A 20 -4.04 8.59 -1.37
C ILE A 20 -4.03 7.98 -2.77
N TRP A 21 -2.87 8.04 -3.40
CA TRP A 21 -2.59 7.50 -4.73
C TRP A 21 -1.68 6.29 -4.59
N VAL A 22 -1.97 5.26 -5.36
CA VAL A 22 -1.10 4.11 -5.56
C VAL A 22 -0.73 4.09 -7.03
N ASN A 23 0.55 4.33 -7.33
CA ASN A 23 1.02 4.68 -8.67
C ASN A 23 0.24 5.89 -9.20
N GLU A 24 -0.56 5.69 -10.26
CA GLU A 24 -1.40 6.73 -10.88
C GLU A 24 -2.90 6.58 -10.54
N GLU A 25 -3.26 5.61 -9.70
CA GLU A 25 -4.65 5.33 -9.34
C GLU A 25 -5.03 5.94 -7.99
N LEU A 26 -6.21 6.57 -7.95
CA LEU A 26 -6.77 7.12 -6.71
C LEU A 26 -7.38 6.00 -5.89
N LEU A 27 -6.79 5.70 -4.73
CA LEU A 27 -7.27 4.65 -3.84
C LEU A 27 -8.33 5.15 -2.86
N ALA A 28 -8.07 6.29 -2.22
CA ALA A 28 -8.93 6.78 -1.14
C ALA A 28 -8.84 8.30 -0.96
N VAL A 29 -9.92 8.86 -0.43
CA VAL A 29 -10.02 10.27 -0.01
C VAL A 29 -10.46 10.33 1.44
N VAL A 30 -9.71 11.04 2.28
CA VAL A 30 -9.97 11.12 3.72
C VAL A 30 -9.90 12.55 4.23
N CYS A 31 -10.73 12.90 5.21
CA CYS A 31 -10.83 14.26 5.75
C CYS A 31 -9.68 14.64 6.70
N TYR A 32 -8.93 13.66 7.21
CA TYR A 32 -7.90 13.90 8.22
C TYR A 32 -6.53 13.42 7.74
N LYS A 33 -5.51 14.27 7.90
CA LYS A 33 -4.11 13.93 7.62
C LYS A 33 -3.68 12.65 8.33
N LYS A 34 -4.10 12.46 9.59
CA LYS A 34 -3.80 11.25 10.38
C LYS A 34 -4.37 9.98 9.72
N GLY A 35 -5.59 10.05 9.18
CA GLY A 35 -6.20 8.93 8.45
C GLY A 35 -5.40 8.59 7.17
N ALA A 36 -4.96 9.62 6.44
CA ALA A 36 -4.15 9.41 5.23
C ALA A 36 -2.81 8.72 5.53
N LEU A 37 -2.16 9.13 6.63
CA LEU A 37 -0.92 8.51 7.09
C LEU A 37 -1.13 7.07 7.55
N ALA A 38 -2.21 6.79 8.28
CA ALA A 38 -2.55 5.44 8.72
C ALA A 38 -2.77 4.48 7.53
N ILE A 39 -3.49 4.94 6.49
CA ILE A 39 -3.71 4.15 5.27
C ILE A 39 -2.38 3.90 4.55
N LYS A 40 -1.54 4.93 4.38
CA LYS A 40 -0.21 4.76 3.77
C LYS A 40 0.62 3.73 4.54
N GLN A 41 0.63 3.77 5.87
CA GLN A 41 1.38 2.81 6.67
C GLN A 41 0.82 1.39 6.54
N ALA A 42 -0.50 1.22 6.53
CA ALA A 42 -1.15 -0.08 6.35
C ALA A 42 -0.78 -0.70 5.00
N LEU A 43 -0.79 0.09 3.92
CA LEU A 43 -0.37 -0.36 2.58
C LEU A 43 1.10 -0.76 2.54
N LEU A 44 2.00 0.04 3.13
CA LEU A 44 3.41 -0.31 3.22
C LEU A 44 3.63 -1.60 4.00
N ASN A 45 2.88 -1.80 5.09
CA ASN A 45 2.96 -3.04 5.88
C ASN A 45 2.47 -4.25 5.08
N ALA A 46 1.39 -4.11 4.31
CA ALA A 46 0.87 -5.17 3.45
C ALA A 46 1.88 -5.57 2.36
N LEU A 47 2.47 -4.59 1.67
CA LEU A 47 3.52 -4.83 0.67
C LEU A 47 4.73 -5.56 1.27
N ASN A 48 5.17 -5.15 2.47
CA ASN A 48 6.26 -5.81 3.17
C ASN A 48 5.91 -7.22 3.66
N ALA A 49 4.62 -7.49 3.93
CA ALA A 49 4.16 -8.82 4.35
C ALA A 49 4.12 -9.80 3.17
N GLU A 50 3.72 -9.34 1.98
CA GLU A 50 3.76 -10.15 0.76
C GLU A 50 5.19 -10.58 0.40
N VAL A 51 6.18 -9.72 0.62
CA VAL A 51 7.61 -10.08 0.43
C VAL A 51 8.06 -11.22 1.36
N LYS A 52 7.41 -11.40 2.52
CA LYS A 52 7.73 -12.50 3.44
C LYS A 52 7.07 -13.82 3.09
N TYR A 53 5.99 -13.82 2.31
CA TYR A 53 5.38 -15.03 1.77
C TYR A 53 6.05 -15.40 0.43
N GLN A 54 7.34 -15.77 0.48
CA GLN A 54 7.84 -16.69 -0.55
C GLN A 54 7.33 -18.09 -0.18
N PRO A 55 6.52 -18.75 -1.03
CA PRO A 55 6.16 -20.13 -0.79
C PRO A 55 7.45 -20.95 -0.91
N TYR A 56 8.00 -21.36 0.21
CA TYR A 56 9.01 -22.43 0.19
C TYR A 56 8.32 -23.62 -0.48
N CYS A 57 8.76 -23.97 -1.68
CA CYS A 57 8.46 -25.27 -2.27
C CYS A 57 8.96 -26.32 -1.27
N ILE A 58 8.07 -26.87 -0.46
CA ILE A 58 8.36 -28.06 0.33
C ILE A 58 8.35 -29.20 -0.69
N PRO A 59 9.49 -29.85 -1.02
CA PRO A 59 9.42 -31.08 -1.79
C PRO A 59 8.80 -32.11 -0.85
N VAL A 60 7.52 -32.39 -1.05
CA VAL A 60 6.87 -33.56 -0.46
C VAL A 60 7.47 -34.77 -1.18
N HIS A 61 8.62 -35.26 -0.72
CA HIS A 61 9.02 -36.64 -1.00
C HIS A 61 8.07 -37.53 -0.19
N LEU A 62 6.91 -37.76 -0.77
CA LEU A 62 6.11 -38.94 -0.49
C LEU A 62 6.77 -40.07 -1.29
N ILE A 63 7.33 -41.05 -0.57
CA ILE A 63 7.40 -42.52 -0.81
C ILE A 63 8.55 -43.05 0.06
#